data_AF-A0A950A9N9-F1
#
_entry.id   AF-A0A950A9N9-F1
#
_cell.length_a   1.000
_cell.length_b   1.000
_cell.length_c   1.000
_cell.angle_alpha   90.00
_cell.angle_beta   90.00
_cell.angle_gamma   90.00
#
_symmetry.space_group_name_H-M   'P 1'
#
loop_
_entity.id
_entity.type
_entity.pdbx_description
1 polymer ?
#
loop_
_entity_poly.entity_id
_entity_poly.type
_entity_poly.pdbx_seq_one_letter_code
_entity_poly.pdbx_strand_id
1 'polypeptide(L)'
;MRWRAFLLAAACAAAIVAAAIQIVADGALGGVATALSVPHAVAATLGDGPARRIGLAPRAPAGDVLGVSAEVDRLDARGDYRAALALQAGLVVRLRGEGANREVLADALWRRGRLEAELGYREPLRRRVEWERALRTYQDALELVPLSVTILLAAGNQALLDGDRALAATYFERAVENDPSSAAARDGLHKAQTGQGAP
;
A
#
# COMPACT_ATOMS: atom_id res chain seq x y z
N MET A 1 1.07 -15.32 -47.85
CA MET A 1 -0.08 -15.17 -46.93
C MET A 1 0.12 -14.17 -45.77
N ARG A 2 1.36 -13.84 -45.34
CA ARG A 2 1.61 -12.95 -44.17
C ARG A 2 1.33 -11.45 -44.38
N TRP A 3 1.33 -10.97 -45.63
CA TRP A 3 1.09 -9.55 -45.97
C TRP A 3 -0.37 -9.12 -45.80
N ARG A 4 -1.33 -10.01 -46.08
CA ARG A 4 -2.76 -9.71 -45.91
C ARG A 4 -3.15 -9.52 -44.44
N ALA A 5 -2.54 -10.29 -43.53
CA ALA A 5 -2.75 -10.14 -42.09
C ALA A 5 -2.19 -8.81 -41.55
N PHE A 6 -1.06 -8.35 -42.10
CA PHE A 6 -0.47 -7.06 -41.72
C PHE A 6 -1.30 -5.87 -42.21
N LEU A 7 -1.85 -5.95 -43.43
CA LEU A 7 -2.75 -4.94 -43.98
C LEU A 7 -4.09 -4.88 -43.23
N LEU A 8 -4.63 -6.03 -42.82
CA LEU A 8 -5.84 -6.10 -41.99
C LEU A 8 -5.62 -5.51 -40.59
N ALA A 9 -4.48 -5.77 -39.96
CA ALA A 9 -4.14 -5.18 -38.66
C ALA A 9 -3.95 -3.65 -38.74
N ALA A 10 -3.30 -3.16 -39.80
CA ALA A 10 -3.11 -1.73 -40.02
C ALA A 10 -4.44 -1.00 -40.31
N ALA A 11 -5.34 -1.62 -41.08
CA ALA A 11 -6.68 -1.09 -41.34
C ALA A 11 -7.54 -1.05 -40.06
N CYS A 12 -7.43 -2.07 -39.18
CA CYS A 12 -8.10 -2.07 -37.88
C CYS A 12 -7.60 -0.93 -36.98
N ALA A 13 -6.29 -0.70 -36.92
CA ALA A 13 -5.71 0.37 -36.11
C ALA A 13 -6.14 1.76 -36.61
N ALA A 14 -6.16 1.97 -37.93
CA ALA A 14 -6.64 3.21 -38.53
C ALA A 14 -8.13 3.47 -38.25
N ALA A 15 -8.96 2.42 -38.28
CA ALA A 15 -10.39 2.53 -37.95
C ALA A 15 -10.63 2.89 -36.48
N ILE A 16 -9.82 2.35 -35.55
CA ILE A 16 -9.90 2.67 -34.12
C ILE A 16 -9.50 4.13 -33.86
N VAL A 17 -8.43 4.61 -34.51
CA VAL A 17 -8.00 6.01 -34.39
C VAL A 17 -9.05 6.96 -34.98
N ALA A 18 -9.63 6.62 -36.14
CA ALA A 18 -10.70 7.41 -36.74
C ALA A 18 -11.95 7.47 -35.84
N ALA A 19 -12.35 6.34 -35.22
CA ALA A 19 -13.47 6.30 -34.29
C ALA A 19 -13.22 7.12 -33.01
N ALA A 20 -11.99 7.09 -32.48
CA ALA A 20 -11.61 7.88 -31.31
C ALA A 20 -11.62 9.39 -31.60
N ILE A 21 -11.19 9.80 -32.80
CA ILE A 21 -11.26 11.20 -33.25
C ILE A 21 -12.74 11.63 -33.41
N GLN A 22 -13.60 10.77 -33.96
CA GLN A 22 -15.01 11.07 -34.16
C GLN A 22 -15.77 11.23 -32.82
N ILE A 23 -15.45 10.40 -31.82
CA ILE A 23 -16.04 10.49 -30.47
C ILE A 23 -15.68 11.81 -29.78
N VAL A 24 -14.46 12.30 -30.00
CA VAL A 24 -14.00 13.61 -29.50
C VAL A 24 -14.68 14.76 -30.27
N ALA A 25 -14.89 14.60 -31.58
CA ALA A 25 -15.54 15.60 -32.42
C ALA A 25 -17.05 15.72 -32.18
N ASP A 26 -17.74 14.61 -31.88
CA ASP A 26 -19.20 14.56 -31.70
C ASP A 26 -19.67 15.07 -30.32
N GLY A 27 -18.76 15.48 -29.43
CA GLY A 27 -19.12 16.07 -28.14
C GLY A 27 -19.93 15.16 -27.21
N ALA A 28 -19.93 13.85 -27.46
CA ALA A 28 -20.76 12.86 -26.75
C ALA A 28 -20.38 12.66 -25.26
N LEU A 29 -19.29 13.29 -24.80
CA LEU A 29 -18.92 13.38 -23.40
C LEU A 29 -19.22 14.80 -22.90
N GLY A 30 -20.51 15.09 -22.70
CA GLY A 30 -20.97 16.36 -22.16
C GLY A 30 -20.15 16.78 -20.94
N GLY A 31 -19.58 18.00 -20.99
CA GLY A 31 -19.05 18.74 -19.84
C GLY A 31 -17.77 18.23 -19.16
N VAL A 32 -17.27 17.01 -19.42
CA VAL A 32 -16.08 16.45 -18.71
C VAL A 32 -14.83 16.38 -19.61
N ALA A 33 -14.94 16.78 -20.88
CA ALA A 33 -13.94 16.51 -21.91
C ALA A 33 -12.69 17.42 -21.92
N THR A 34 -12.45 18.25 -20.91
CA THR A 34 -11.21 19.04 -20.82
C THR A 34 -10.09 18.39 -20.00
N ALA A 35 -10.30 17.21 -19.41
CA ALA A 35 -9.32 16.62 -18.49
C ALA A 35 -8.57 15.38 -19.00
N LEU A 36 -9.01 14.73 -20.08
CA LEU A 36 -8.41 13.46 -20.52
C LEU A 36 -7.68 13.63 -21.85
N SER A 37 -6.35 13.60 -21.79
CA SER A 37 -5.48 13.54 -22.96
C SER A 37 -5.89 12.39 -23.90
N VAL A 38 -5.73 12.57 -25.22
CA VAL A 38 -6.04 11.55 -26.26
C VAL A 38 -5.55 10.12 -25.92
N PRO A 39 -4.35 9.91 -25.32
CA PRO A 39 -3.91 8.58 -24.89
C PRO A 39 -4.84 7.91 -23.85
N HIS A 40 -5.43 8.68 -22.94
CA HIS A 40 -6.33 8.17 -21.90
C HIS A 40 -7.65 7.64 -22.48
N ALA A 41 -8.23 8.35 -23.45
CA ALA A 41 -9.47 7.93 -24.11
C ALA A 41 -9.26 6.64 -24.92
N VAL A 42 -8.09 6.52 -25.58
CA VAL A 42 -7.70 5.34 -26.36
C VAL A 42 -7.39 4.14 -25.45
N ALA A 43 -6.78 4.35 -24.29
CA ALA A 43 -6.54 3.29 -23.31
C ALA A 43 -7.85 2.71 -22.72
N ALA A 44 -8.84 3.57 -22.44
CA ALA A 44 -10.14 3.16 -21.90
C ALA A 44 -10.96 2.29 -22.88
N THR A 45 -10.79 2.48 -24.18
CA THR A 45 -11.51 1.72 -25.22
C THR A 45 -10.83 0.42 -25.59
N LEU A 46 -9.50 0.36 -25.56
CA LEU A 46 -8.73 -0.84 -25.92
C LEU A 46 -8.68 -1.89 -24.80
N GLY A 47 -8.95 -1.50 -23.56
CA GLY A 47 -8.73 -2.32 -22.38
C GLY A 47 -7.24 -2.43 -22.01
N ASP A 48 -6.99 -2.82 -20.76
CA ASP A 48 -5.66 -2.75 -20.12
C ASP A 48 -4.57 -3.57 -20.85
N GLY A 49 -4.90 -4.77 -21.33
CA GLY A 49 -3.94 -5.66 -21.97
C GLY A 49 -3.40 -5.14 -23.31
N PRO A 50 -4.26 -4.75 -24.27
CA PRO A 50 -3.83 -4.14 -25.53
C PRO A 50 -3.15 -2.77 -25.33
N ALA A 51 -3.66 -1.91 -24.44
CA ALA A 51 -3.10 -0.58 -24.20
C ALA A 51 -1.66 -0.61 -23.65
N ARG A 52 -1.33 -1.58 -22.78
CA ARG A 52 0.03 -1.79 -22.25
C ARG A 52 1.02 -2.26 -23.32
N ARG A 53 0.60 -3.08 -24.28
CA ARG A 53 1.49 -3.63 -25.34
C ARG A 53 1.97 -2.57 -26.33
N ILE A 54 1.23 -1.48 -26.47
CA ILE A 54 1.55 -0.39 -27.41
C ILE A 54 2.03 0.90 -26.71
N GLY A 55 2.28 0.85 -25.40
CA GLY A 55 2.84 1.97 -24.64
C GLY A 55 1.91 3.17 -24.46
N LEU A 56 0.60 2.99 -24.65
CA LEU A 56 -0.41 4.06 -24.54
C LEU A 56 -1.18 4.04 -23.21
N ALA A 57 -1.05 2.98 -22.42
CA ALA A 57 -1.50 3.01 -21.03
C ALA A 57 -0.68 4.07 -20.26
N PRO A 58 -1.31 4.94 -19.44
CA PRO A 58 -0.56 5.76 -18.52
C PRO A 58 0.40 4.86 -17.74
N ARG A 59 1.67 5.24 -17.65
CA ARG A 59 2.63 4.54 -16.78
C ARG A 59 2.05 4.66 -15.37
N ALA A 60 1.48 3.58 -14.85
CA ALA A 60 0.78 3.61 -13.59
C ALA A 60 1.73 4.18 -12.52
N PRO A 61 1.36 5.25 -11.79
CA PRO A 61 2.13 5.69 -10.64
C PRO A 61 2.05 4.54 -9.61
N ALA A 62 3.17 4.01 -9.13
CA ALA A 62 3.18 2.95 -8.12
C ALA A 62 2.17 1.82 -8.41
N GLY A 63 2.43 1.05 -9.47
CA GLY A 63 1.48 0.12 -10.10
C GLY A 63 0.71 -0.78 -9.13
N ASP A 64 -0.54 -0.39 -8.89
CA ASP A 64 -1.61 -1.05 -8.13
C ASP A 64 -1.37 -1.32 -6.64
N VAL A 65 -0.92 -0.31 -5.88
CA VAL A 65 -0.95 -0.35 -4.41
C VAL A 65 -2.31 -0.82 -3.88
N LEU A 66 -3.40 -0.37 -4.52
CA LEU A 66 -4.77 -0.71 -4.13
C LEU A 66 -5.08 -2.20 -4.35
N GLY A 67 -4.78 -2.78 -5.50
CA GLY A 67 -5.01 -4.19 -5.77
C GLY A 67 -4.07 -5.11 -5.01
N VAL A 68 -2.81 -4.70 -4.79
CA VAL A 68 -1.91 -5.41 -3.86
C VAL A 68 -2.46 -5.38 -2.45
N SER A 69 -2.91 -4.22 -1.97
CA SER A 69 -3.52 -4.10 -0.64
C SER A 69 -4.78 -4.95 -0.52
N ALA A 70 -5.65 -4.95 -1.53
CA ALA A 70 -6.85 -5.76 -1.55
C ALA A 70 -6.56 -7.27 -1.56
N GLU A 71 -5.46 -7.71 -2.19
CA GLU A 71 -5.02 -9.10 -2.13
C GLU A 71 -4.38 -9.45 -0.78
N VAL A 72 -3.58 -8.55 -0.21
CA VAL A 72 -3.06 -8.70 1.15
C VAL A 72 -4.22 -8.86 2.14
N ASP A 73 -5.24 -8.01 2.07
CA ASP A 73 -6.40 -8.07 2.95
C ASP A 73 -7.21 -9.37 2.75
N ARG A 74 -7.28 -9.88 1.50
CA ARG A 74 -7.91 -11.19 1.19
C ARG A 74 -7.13 -12.37 1.78
N LEU A 75 -5.81 -12.35 1.71
CA LEU A 75 -4.94 -13.38 2.28
C LEU A 75 -5.00 -13.37 3.81
N ASP A 76 -4.95 -12.18 4.40
CA ASP A 76 -5.12 -11.93 5.84
C ASP A 76 -6.45 -12.49 6.35
N ALA A 77 -7.56 -12.19 5.67
CA ALA A 77 -8.89 -12.71 6.01
C ALA A 77 -9.00 -14.24 5.95
N ARG A 78 -8.14 -14.91 5.17
CA ARG A 78 -8.06 -16.37 5.09
C ARG A 78 -7.09 -16.98 6.11
N GLY A 79 -6.38 -16.15 6.87
CA GLY A 79 -5.33 -16.56 7.79
C GLY A 79 -4.02 -16.94 7.11
N ASP A 80 -3.83 -16.61 5.83
CA ASP A 80 -2.57 -16.86 5.12
C ASP A 80 -1.59 -15.69 5.34
N TYR A 81 -1.17 -15.53 6.60
CA TYR A 81 -0.31 -14.43 7.03
C TYR A 81 1.07 -14.45 6.35
N ARG A 82 1.58 -15.63 5.99
CA ARG A 82 2.88 -15.76 5.30
C ARG A 82 2.80 -15.22 3.88
N ALA A 83 1.75 -15.60 3.13
CA ALA A 83 1.56 -15.08 1.78
C ALA A 83 1.26 -13.58 1.80
N ALA A 84 0.41 -13.13 2.73
CA ALA A 84 0.10 -11.71 2.93
C ALA A 84 1.38 -10.90 3.22
N LEU A 85 2.22 -11.38 4.14
CA LEU A 85 3.49 -10.74 4.49
C LEU A 85 4.47 -10.71 3.32
N ALA A 86 4.62 -11.82 2.58
CA ALA A 86 5.51 -11.88 1.43
C ALA A 86 5.09 -10.88 0.35
N LEU A 87 3.79 -10.79 0.05
CA LEU A 87 3.24 -9.86 -0.91
C LEU A 87 3.45 -8.41 -0.46
N GLN A 88 3.17 -8.11 0.82
CA GLN A 88 3.38 -6.79 1.40
C GLN A 88 4.86 -6.37 1.42
N ALA A 89 5.77 -7.30 1.73
CA ALA A 89 7.20 -7.03 1.70
C ALA A 89 7.69 -6.71 0.28
N GLY A 90 7.19 -7.43 -0.72
CA GLY A 90 7.47 -7.14 -2.14
C GLY A 90 6.97 -5.75 -2.56
N LEU A 91 5.82 -5.31 -2.05
CA LEU A 91 5.31 -3.96 -2.28
C LEU A 91 6.25 -2.90 -1.69
N VAL A 92 6.69 -3.07 -0.43
CA VAL A 92 7.63 -2.14 0.22
C VAL A 92 8.93 -1.99 -0.58
N VAL A 93 9.52 -3.10 -1.04
CA VAL A 93 10.74 -3.07 -1.86
C VAL A 93 10.53 -2.28 -3.15
N ARG A 94 9.41 -2.51 -3.83
CA ARG A 94 9.05 -1.80 -5.06
C ARG A 94 8.88 -0.30 -4.83
N LEU A 95 8.09 0.07 -3.81
CA LEU A 95 7.84 1.47 -3.47
C LEU A 95 9.13 2.22 -3.11
N ARG A 96 10.07 1.57 -2.41
CA ARG A 96 11.40 2.13 -2.14
C ARG A 96 12.19 2.33 -3.45
N GLY A 97 12.22 1.33 -4.33
CA GLY A 97 12.94 1.40 -5.61
C GLY A 97 12.38 2.43 -6.58
N GLU A 98 11.07 2.69 -6.53
CA GLU A 98 10.39 3.68 -7.37
C GLU A 98 10.42 5.10 -6.78
N GLY A 99 10.96 5.28 -5.56
CA GLY A 99 10.98 6.59 -4.90
C GLY A 99 9.58 7.09 -4.54
N ALA A 100 8.70 6.19 -4.09
CA ALA A 100 7.33 6.52 -3.72
C ALA A 100 7.26 7.61 -2.64
N ASN A 101 6.12 8.29 -2.56
CA ASN A 101 5.85 9.28 -1.52
C ASN A 101 6.07 8.65 -0.12
N ARG A 102 6.68 9.42 0.78
CA ARG A 102 7.01 9.00 2.16
C ARG A 102 5.80 8.46 2.91
N GLU A 103 4.62 9.08 2.76
CA GLU A 103 3.38 8.63 3.41
C GLU A 103 2.94 7.27 2.89
N VAL A 104 2.91 7.08 1.57
CA VAL A 104 2.55 5.80 0.94
C VAL A 104 3.50 4.68 1.35
N LEU A 105 4.80 4.97 1.43
CA LEU A 105 5.79 4.02 1.89
C LEU A 105 5.65 3.72 3.39
N ALA A 106 5.37 4.73 4.22
CA ALA A 106 5.14 4.56 5.65
C ALA A 106 3.90 3.71 5.93
N ASP A 107 2.80 3.91 5.19
CA ASP A 107 1.60 3.09 5.28
C ASP A 107 1.87 1.63 4.90
N ALA A 108 2.66 1.41 3.84
CA ALA A 108 3.06 0.07 3.43
C ALA A 108 3.94 -0.61 4.49
N LEU A 109 4.85 0.13 5.13
CA LEU A 109 5.67 -0.37 6.23
C LEU A 109 4.81 -0.67 7.46
N TRP A 110 3.89 0.22 7.85
CA TRP A 110 2.96 -0.04 8.96
C TRP A 110 2.13 -1.31 8.73
N ARG A 111 1.58 -1.50 7.53
CA ARG A 111 0.85 -2.74 7.17
C ARG A 111 1.74 -3.97 7.28
N ARG A 112 3.00 -3.87 6.84
CA ARG A 112 3.98 -4.95 6.96
C ARG A 112 4.26 -5.30 8.42
N GLY A 113 4.55 -4.31 9.25
CA GLY A 113 4.83 -4.51 10.68
C GLY A 113 3.66 -5.19 11.40
N ARG A 114 2.42 -4.83 11.04
CA ARG A 114 1.21 -5.49 11.56
C ARG A 114 1.14 -6.98 11.21
N LEU A 115 1.47 -7.34 9.97
CA LEU A 115 1.51 -8.74 9.54
C LEU A 115 2.64 -9.52 10.22
N GLU A 116 3.80 -8.90 10.42
CA GLU A 116 4.92 -9.48 11.19
C GLU A 116 4.50 -9.73 12.66
N ALA A 117 3.84 -8.76 13.29
CA ALA A 117 3.33 -8.90 14.66
C ALA A 117 2.34 -10.05 14.80
N GLU A 118 1.37 -10.13 13.87
CA GLU A 118 0.37 -11.20 13.82
C GLU A 118 1.01 -12.56 13.61
N LEU A 119 2.01 -12.66 12.72
CA LEU A 119 2.75 -13.90 12.50
C LEU A 119 3.44 -14.38 13.78
N GLY A 120 3.95 -13.46 14.62
CA GLY A 120 4.53 -13.81 15.91
C GLY A 120 3.53 -14.41 16.91
N TYR A 121 2.25 -14.02 16.86
CA TYR A 121 1.19 -14.69 17.63
C TYR A 121 0.87 -16.07 17.10
N ARG A 122 0.79 -16.21 15.76
CA ARG A 122 0.41 -17.45 15.07
C ARG A 122 1.50 -18.51 15.10
N GLU A 123 2.76 -18.09 15.17
CA GLU A 123 3.93 -18.96 15.13
C GLU A 123 4.76 -18.87 16.41
N PRO A 124 4.39 -19.61 17.48
CA PRO A 124 5.08 -19.52 18.77
C PRO A 124 6.59 -19.75 18.69
N LEU A 125 7.04 -20.62 17.78
CA LEU A 125 8.47 -20.91 17.57
C LEU A 125 9.26 -19.73 16.98
N ARG A 126 8.58 -18.80 16.30
CA ARG A 126 9.19 -17.62 15.67
C ARG A 126 8.78 -16.30 16.32
N ARG A 127 7.91 -16.34 17.33
CA ARG A 127 7.35 -15.18 18.03
C ARG A 127 8.34 -14.04 18.25
N ARG A 128 9.44 -14.32 18.96
CA ARG A 128 10.47 -13.32 19.26
C ARG A 128 11.03 -12.66 17.99
N VAL A 129 11.36 -13.48 17.00
CA VAL A 129 11.94 -13.01 15.74
C VAL A 129 10.96 -12.15 14.95
N GLU A 130 9.68 -12.52 14.89
CA GLU A 130 8.67 -11.77 14.14
C GLU A 130 8.25 -10.48 14.87
N TRP A 131 8.16 -10.51 16.20
CA TRP A 131 7.89 -9.35 17.03
C TRP A 131 9.00 -8.29 16.95
N GLU A 132 10.25 -8.71 17.02
CA GLU A 132 11.39 -7.82 16.80
C GLU A 132 11.41 -7.22 15.38
N ARG A 133 10.99 -7.99 14.36
CA ARG A 133 10.85 -7.46 12.98
C ARG A 133 9.75 -6.42 12.91
N ALA A 134 8.59 -6.69 13.51
CA ALA A 134 7.48 -5.76 13.54
C ALA A 134 7.89 -4.42 14.15
N LEU A 135 8.59 -4.44 15.29
CA LEU A 135 9.08 -3.23 15.95
C LEU A 135 10.02 -2.43 15.04
N ARG A 136 11.00 -3.09 14.41
CA ARG A 136 11.91 -2.46 13.45
C ARG A 136 11.17 -1.88 12.25
N THR A 137 10.20 -2.60 11.70
CA THR A 137 9.40 -2.13 10.57
C THR A 137 8.55 -0.91 10.94
N TYR A 138 8.02 -0.83 12.17
CA TYR A 138 7.34 0.36 12.66
C TYR A 138 8.30 1.54 12.85
N GLN A 139 9.53 1.29 13.32
CA GLN A 139 10.56 2.32 13.42
C GLN A 139 10.92 2.89 12.04
N ASP A 140 11.14 2.05 11.03
CA ASP A 140 11.32 2.48 9.63
C ASP A 140 10.17 3.37 9.15
N ALA A 141 8.93 3.04 9.52
CA ALA A 141 7.76 3.83 9.15
C ALA A 141 7.71 5.19 9.88
N LEU A 142 8.13 5.24 11.15
CA LEU A 142 8.24 6.47 11.93
C LEU A 142 9.38 7.37 11.46
N GLU A 143 10.44 6.85 10.86
CA GLU A 143 11.46 7.69 10.20
C GLU A 143 10.86 8.49 9.02
N LEU A 144 9.86 7.92 8.35
CA LEU A 144 9.17 8.55 7.23
C LEU A 144 8.12 9.56 7.70
N VAL A 145 7.32 9.17 8.70
CA VAL A 145 6.21 9.96 9.26
C VAL A 145 6.26 9.95 10.80
N PRO A 146 7.08 10.80 11.43
CA PRO A 146 7.44 10.69 12.86
C PRO A 146 6.30 10.93 13.85
N LEU A 147 5.24 11.58 13.42
CA LEU A 147 4.11 11.96 14.26
C LEU A 147 2.87 11.09 13.99
N SER A 148 2.94 10.05 13.15
CA SER A 148 1.76 9.21 12.90
C SER A 148 1.30 8.51 14.19
N VAL A 149 0.17 8.95 14.75
CA VAL A 149 -0.40 8.40 16.00
C VAL A 149 -0.64 6.90 15.84
N THR A 150 -1.17 6.47 14.70
CA THR A 150 -1.42 5.06 14.40
C THR A 150 -0.15 4.21 14.46
N ILE A 151 0.97 4.71 13.93
CA ILE A 151 2.24 3.97 13.92
C ILE A 151 2.89 4.03 15.30
N LEU A 152 2.82 5.17 16.01
CA LEU A 152 3.31 5.30 17.38
C LEU A 152 2.59 4.33 18.32
N LEU A 153 1.26 4.20 18.19
CA LEU A 153 0.47 3.22 18.95
C LEU A 153 0.90 1.78 18.63
N ALA A 154 1.12 1.45 17.35
CA ALA A 154 1.54 0.12 16.94
C ALA A 154 2.94 -0.22 17.49
N ALA A 155 3.89 0.71 17.40
CA ALA A 155 5.24 0.56 17.96
C ALA A 155 5.23 0.43 19.49
N GLY A 156 4.40 1.24 20.18
CA GLY A 156 4.24 1.16 21.64
C GLY A 156 3.67 -0.18 22.09
N ASN A 157 2.62 -0.66 21.42
CA ASN A 157 2.05 -1.98 21.70
C ASN A 157 3.06 -3.10 21.43
N GLN A 158 3.82 -3.00 20.35
CA GLN A 158 4.84 -4.00 20.02
C GLN A 158 5.96 -4.03 21.05
N ALA A 159 6.41 -2.87 21.54
CA ALA A 159 7.40 -2.78 22.59
C ALA A 159 6.91 -3.40 23.92
N LEU A 160 5.61 -3.28 24.26
CA LEU A 160 5.02 -3.98 25.40
C LEU A 160 5.10 -5.51 25.26
N LEU A 161 4.83 -6.03 24.05
CA LEU A 161 4.92 -7.47 23.76
C LEU A 161 6.35 -7.99 23.87
N ASP A 162 7.33 -7.16 23.49
CA ASP A 162 8.74 -7.48 23.66
C ASP A 162 9.23 -7.36 25.11
N GLY A 163 8.42 -6.73 25.97
CA GLY A 163 8.68 -6.52 27.40
C GLY A 163 9.39 -5.21 27.72
N ASP A 164 9.67 -4.37 26.71
CA ASP A 164 10.33 -3.07 26.87
C ASP A 164 9.30 -1.98 27.18
N ARG A 165 8.94 -1.90 28.46
CA ARG A 165 7.97 -0.92 28.96
C ARG A 165 8.45 0.52 28.84
N ALA A 166 9.76 0.75 28.97
CA ALA A 166 10.33 2.10 28.88
C ALA A 166 10.19 2.62 27.44
N LEU A 167 10.57 1.79 26.45
CA LEU A 167 10.39 2.13 25.05
C LEU A 167 8.91 2.29 24.67
N ALA A 168 8.04 1.42 25.20
CA ALA A 168 6.60 1.55 24.98
C ALA A 168 6.06 2.88 25.50
N ALA A 169 6.43 3.28 26.72
CA ALA A 169 6.03 4.56 27.30
C ALA A 169 6.46 5.74 26.42
N THR A 170 7.69 5.73 25.90
CA THR A 170 8.16 6.78 24.98
C THR A 170 7.31 6.90 23.72
N TYR A 171 6.89 5.79 23.11
CA TYR A 171 6.01 5.86 21.93
C TYR A 171 4.60 6.36 22.27
N PHE A 172 4.04 5.92 23.41
CA PHE A 172 2.72 6.35 23.82
C PHE A 172 2.70 7.82 24.27
N GLU A 173 3.74 8.31 24.95
CA GLU A 173 3.91 9.73 25.29
C GLU A 173 3.90 10.59 24.02
N ARG A 174 4.71 10.22 23.02
CA ARG A 174 4.69 10.91 21.71
C ARG A 174 3.33 10.87 21.02
N ALA A 175 2.59 9.77 21.15
CA ALA A 175 1.25 9.65 20.61
C ALA A 175 0.25 10.57 21.34
N VAL A 176 0.35 10.69 22.66
CA VAL A 176 -0.45 11.62 23.48
C VAL A 176 -0.07 13.08 23.19
N GLU A 177 1.21 13.38 23.01
CA GLU A 177 1.68 14.73 22.67
C GLU A 177 1.12 15.19 21.32
N ASN A 178 1.08 14.30 20.32
CA ASN A 178 0.53 14.64 19.01
C ASN A 178 -1.01 14.65 18.99
N ASP A 179 -1.66 13.71 19.66
CA ASP A 179 -3.11 13.69 19.84
C ASP A 179 -3.49 13.45 21.31
N PRO A 180 -3.67 14.53 22.09
CA PRO A 180 -4.07 14.44 23.49
C PRO A 180 -5.43 13.79 23.71
N SER A 181 -6.30 13.79 22.68
CA SER A 181 -7.63 13.20 22.77
C SER A 181 -7.61 11.67 22.65
N SER A 182 -6.52 11.10 22.09
CA SER A 182 -6.37 9.67 21.85
C SER A 182 -6.46 8.85 23.14
N ALA A 183 -7.62 8.21 23.33
CA ALA A 183 -7.85 7.32 24.46
C ALA A 183 -6.92 6.10 24.41
N ALA A 184 -6.63 5.59 23.22
CA ALA A 184 -5.72 4.46 23.02
C ALA A 184 -4.28 4.79 23.44
N ALA A 185 -3.81 6.02 23.16
CA ALA A 185 -2.47 6.44 23.57
C ALA A 185 -2.34 6.57 25.09
N ARG A 186 -3.35 7.16 25.74
CA ARG A 186 -3.40 7.28 27.20
C ARG A 186 -3.50 5.93 27.90
N ASP A 187 -4.32 5.01 27.39
CA ASP A 187 -4.42 3.63 27.90
C ASP A 187 -3.11 2.86 27.71
N GLY A 188 -2.48 2.97 26.53
CA GLY A 188 -1.17 2.37 26.27
C GLY A 188 -0.07 2.91 27.22
N LEU A 189 -0.04 4.22 27.45
CA LEU A 189 0.89 4.83 28.40
C LEU A 189 0.66 4.32 29.83
N HIS A 190 -0.60 4.26 30.26
CA HIS A 190 -0.96 3.72 31.56
C HIS A 190 -0.50 2.27 31.73
N LYS A 191 -0.71 1.43 30.72
CA LYS A 191 -0.23 0.03 30.67
C LYS A 191 1.28 -0.06 30.80
N ALA A 192 2.02 0.75 30.03
CA ALA A 192 3.47 0.80 30.09
C ALA A 192 4.00 1.20 31.47
N GLN A 193 3.37 2.20 32.12
CA GLN A 193 3.78 2.70 33.43
C GLN A 193 3.43 1.76 34.58
N THR A 194 2.26 1.12 34.54
CA THR A 194 1.79 0.22 35.61
C THR A 194 2.28 -1.21 35.44
N GLY A 195 2.82 -1.54 34.27
CA GLY A 195 3.25 -2.89 33.91
C GLY A 195 2.12 -3.83 33.53
N GLN A 196 0.91 -3.32 33.35
CA GLN A 196 -0.21 -4.09 32.80
C GLN A 196 0.02 -4.30 31.30
N GLY A 197 -0.10 -5.54 30.80
CA GLY A 197 0.01 -5.84 29.36
C GLY A 197 1.36 -6.38 28.88
N ALA A 198 2.29 -6.73 29.78
CA ALA A 198 3.40 -7.63 29.42
C ALA A 198 2.91 -9.09 29.41
N PRO A 199 3.41 -9.96 28.51
CA PRO A 199 3.14 -11.39 28.56
C PRO A 199 3.73 -12.08 29.80
#